data_AF-A0A3M8C6E1-F1
#
_entry.id   AF-A0A3M8C6E1-F1
#
_cell.length_a   1.000
_cell.length_b   1.000
_cell.length_c   1.000
_cell.angle_alpha   90.00
_cell.angle_beta   90.00
_cell.angle_gamma   90.00
#
_symmetry.space_group_name_H-M   'P 1'
#
loop_
_entity.id
_entity.type
_entity.pdbx_description
1 polymer ?
#
loop_
_entity_poly.entity_id
_entity_poly.type
_entity_poly.pdbx_seq_one_letter_code
_entity_poly.pdbx_strand_id
1 'polypeptide(L)'
;MLSSDCLREMVCEQCPATGWGKKARCQVHDQHVGMIESCPEWDKFIQDQQGKTMQEPGRKAPSSEWQPALEIIQQTEDDIRDYPYMQIEVIRIQRYLRDAGEGMVAQYGLEAAMPKGKGLNGDKTHAEVVRRERKWNRLQNLQKKIERINRAVDLIVDEQERLIVEALLDGDKNTVIAKVLGVSRQRYYEIKRSAVLKMAIAMRDE
;
A
#
# COMPACT_ATOMS: atom_id res chain seq x y z
N MET A 1 -22.71 18.99 8.13
CA MET A 1 -23.74 18.88 7.08
C MET A 1 -23.42 19.91 6.03
N LEU A 2 -23.34 19.54 4.75
CA LEU A 2 -23.10 20.51 3.67
C LEU A 2 -24.33 21.41 3.54
N SER A 3 -24.14 22.73 3.44
CA SER A 3 -25.23 23.68 3.23
C SER A 3 -25.77 23.58 1.79
N SER A 4 -27.05 23.91 1.58
CA SER A 4 -27.68 23.86 0.27
C SER A 4 -26.96 24.73 -0.77
N ASP A 5 -26.39 25.86 -0.37
CA ASP A 5 -25.61 26.73 -1.26
C ASP A 5 -24.30 26.08 -1.73
N CYS A 6 -23.64 25.32 -0.86
CA CYS A 6 -22.43 24.57 -1.21
C CYS A 6 -22.74 23.43 -2.20
N LEU A 7 -23.88 22.76 -2.04
CA LEU A 7 -24.33 21.70 -2.95
C LEU A 7 -24.71 22.24 -4.34
N ARG A 8 -25.31 23.45 -4.39
CA ARG A 8 -25.60 24.14 -5.65
C ARG A 8 -24.34 24.42 -6.45
N GLU A 9 -23.29 24.93 -5.82
CA GLU A 9 -22.02 25.20 -6.50
C GLU A 9 -21.38 23.91 -7.00
N MET A 10 -21.21 22.91 -6.13
CA MET A 10 -20.45 21.70 -6.46
C MET A 10 -21.17 20.78 -7.45
N VAL A 11 -22.50 20.67 -7.36
CA VAL A 11 -23.27 19.70 -8.15
C VAL A 11 -23.95 20.37 -9.35
N CYS A 12 -24.56 21.54 -9.17
CA CYS A 12 -25.31 22.19 -10.26
C CYS A 12 -24.41 22.94 -11.27
N GLU A 13 -23.13 23.17 -10.98
CA GLU A 13 -22.18 23.63 -12.00
C GLU A 13 -21.84 22.53 -13.01
N GLN A 14 -21.78 21.28 -12.53
CA GLN A 14 -21.34 20.14 -13.33
C GLN A 14 -22.51 19.31 -13.87
N CYS A 15 -23.73 19.59 -13.42
CA CYS A 15 -24.92 18.87 -13.85
C CYS A 15 -25.30 19.25 -15.28
N PRO A 16 -25.43 18.29 -16.21
CA PRO A 16 -25.80 18.59 -17.61
C PRO A 16 -27.22 19.15 -17.74
N ALA A 17 -28.06 19.02 -16.71
CA ALA A 17 -29.44 19.50 -16.68
C ALA A 17 -29.56 20.97 -16.25
N THR A 18 -28.46 21.65 -15.92
CA THR A 18 -28.42 23.07 -15.54
C THR A 18 -27.68 23.88 -16.59
N GLY A 19 -28.36 24.86 -17.20
CA GLY A 19 -27.74 25.81 -18.12
C GLY A 19 -26.96 26.86 -17.32
N TRP A 20 -25.71 26.57 -16.97
CA TRP A 20 -24.91 27.42 -16.09
C TRP A 20 -24.65 28.82 -16.71
N GLY A 21 -24.88 29.88 -15.93
CA GLY A 21 -24.84 31.28 -16.37
C GLY A 21 -25.76 32.19 -15.56
N LYS A 22 -25.71 33.52 -15.76
CA LYS A 22 -26.36 34.57 -14.93
C LYS A 22 -27.91 34.48 -14.80
N LYS A 23 -28.57 33.49 -15.41
CA LYS A 23 -30.00 33.19 -15.33
C LYS A 23 -30.28 31.67 -15.30
N ALA A 24 -29.40 30.87 -14.70
CA ALA A 24 -29.45 29.42 -14.77
C ALA A 24 -30.76 28.84 -14.19
N ARG A 25 -31.57 28.25 -15.07
CA ARG A 25 -32.76 27.45 -14.73
C ARG A 25 -32.36 25.98 -14.72
N CYS A 26 -32.75 25.26 -13.69
CA CYS A 26 -32.58 23.80 -13.64
C CYS A 26 -33.71 23.14 -14.41
N GLN A 27 -33.39 22.25 -15.36
CA GLN A 27 -34.40 21.53 -16.14
C GLN A 27 -35.11 20.43 -15.34
N VAL A 28 -34.51 19.95 -14.25
CA VAL A 28 -35.10 18.90 -13.38
C VAL A 28 -36.22 19.47 -12.52
N HIS A 29 -36.07 20.70 -12.03
CA HIS A 29 -37.01 21.34 -11.11
C HIS A 29 -37.78 22.51 -11.74
N ASP A 30 -37.47 22.84 -13.00
CA ASP A 30 -38.03 23.92 -13.81
C ASP A 30 -38.06 25.31 -13.11
N GLN A 31 -37.12 25.54 -12.20
CA GLN A 31 -36.98 26.76 -11.40
C GLN A 31 -35.53 27.26 -11.41
N HIS A 32 -35.32 28.49 -10.92
CA HIS A 32 -33.97 29.05 -10.78
C HIS A 32 -33.17 28.24 -9.76
N VAL A 33 -31.89 27.94 -10.06
CA VAL A 33 -31.04 27.08 -9.20
C VAL A 33 -30.97 27.59 -7.75
N GLY A 34 -30.99 28.91 -7.56
CA GLY A 34 -31.00 29.54 -6.23
C GLY A 34 -32.29 29.36 -5.40
N MET A 35 -33.35 28.77 -5.98
CA MET A 35 -34.62 28.48 -5.28
C MET A 35 -34.79 26.98 -4.99
N ILE A 36 -33.84 26.13 -5.38
CA ILE A 36 -33.93 24.68 -5.19
C ILE A 36 -33.49 24.32 -3.77
N GLU A 37 -34.39 23.83 -2.93
CA GLU A 37 -34.04 23.43 -1.55
C GLU A 37 -33.56 21.98 -1.46
N SER A 38 -33.98 21.13 -2.40
CA SER A 38 -33.57 19.72 -2.51
C SER A 38 -33.51 19.27 -3.97
N CYS A 39 -32.55 18.39 -4.28
CA CYS A 39 -32.36 17.82 -5.61
C CYS A 39 -31.88 16.36 -5.50
N PRO A 40 -32.42 15.41 -6.29
CA PRO A 40 -31.97 14.02 -6.26
C PRO A 40 -30.47 13.84 -6.56
N GLU A 41 -29.88 14.74 -7.35
CA GLU A 41 -28.45 14.72 -7.64
C GLU A 41 -27.60 15.18 -6.45
N TRP A 42 -28.15 15.99 -5.54
CA TRP A 42 -27.46 16.36 -4.30
C TRP A 42 -27.44 15.19 -3.33
N ASP A 43 -28.54 14.46 -3.22
CA ASP A 43 -28.63 13.28 -2.36
C ASP A 43 -27.61 12.22 -2.79
N LYS A 44 -27.48 11.97 -4.10
CA LYS A 44 -26.43 11.11 -4.67
C LYS A 44 -25.03 11.61 -4.34
N PHE A 45 -24.76 12.90 -4.55
CA PHE A 45 -23.46 13.49 -4.25
C PHE A 45 -23.08 13.37 -2.76
N ILE A 46 -24.05 13.60 -1.86
CA ILE A 46 -23.85 13.45 -0.43
C ILE A 46 -23.55 11.99 -0.07
N GLN A 47 -24.27 11.02 -0.66
CA GLN A 47 -24.01 9.59 -0.46
C GLN A 47 -22.61 9.18 -0.94
N ASP A 48 -22.19 9.67 -2.11
CA ASP A 48 -20.86 9.39 -2.66
C ASP A 48 -19.73 10.02 -1.82
N GLN A 49 -19.95 11.22 -1.28
CA GLN A 49 -19.00 11.88 -0.38
C GLN A 49 -18.92 11.17 0.99
N GLN A 50 -20.05 10.67 1.52
CA GLN A 50 -20.06 9.85 2.74
C GLN A 50 -19.33 8.52 2.53
N GLY A 51 -19.38 7.95 1.32
CA GLY A 51 -18.57 6.77 0.94
C GLY A 51 -17.07 7.05 0.84
N LYS A 52 -16.66 8.29 0.53
CA LYS A 52 -15.24 8.70 0.43
C LYS A 52 -14.66 9.23 1.74
N THR A 53 -15.49 9.72 2.67
CA THR A 53 -15.05 10.29 3.96
C THR A 53 -15.03 9.24 5.07
N MET A 54 -14.43 8.08 4.80
CA MET A 54 -14.01 7.11 5.83
C MET A 54 -12.56 6.67 5.60
N GLN A 55 -11.63 7.63 5.60
CA GLN A 55 -10.32 7.39 6.21
C GLN A 55 -10.35 8.03 7.60
N GLU A 56 -10.93 7.29 8.55
CA GLU A 56 -10.86 7.65 9.98
C GLU A 56 -9.50 7.22 10.55
N PRO A 57 -8.80 8.07 11.33
CA PRO A 57 -7.69 7.64 12.16
C PRO A 57 -8.28 6.85 13.34
N GLY A 58 -8.52 5.56 13.14
CA GLY A 58 -9.17 4.72 14.14
C GLY A 58 -10.12 3.66 13.59
N ARG A 59 -10.19 3.45 12.27
CA ARG A 59 -10.94 2.33 11.71
C ARG A 59 -10.25 1.02 12.09
N LYS A 60 -10.76 0.35 13.12
CA LYS A 60 -10.46 -1.07 13.33
C LYS A 60 -10.82 -1.76 12.02
N ALA A 61 -9.86 -2.50 11.47
CA ALA A 61 -10.07 -3.32 10.29
C ALA A 61 -11.38 -4.11 10.43
N PRO A 62 -12.13 -4.33 9.34
CA PRO A 62 -13.23 -5.30 9.38
C PRO A 62 -12.69 -6.56 10.06
N SER A 63 -13.48 -7.14 10.98
CA SER A 63 -13.08 -8.35 11.70
C SER A 63 -12.47 -9.33 10.69
N SER A 64 -11.30 -9.87 11.03
CA SER A 64 -10.42 -10.73 10.21
C SER A 64 -11.11 -11.91 9.49
N GLU A 65 -12.40 -12.09 9.71
CA GLU A 65 -13.22 -13.23 9.31
C GLU A 65 -13.87 -13.06 7.92
N TRP A 66 -14.07 -11.82 7.43
CA TRP A 66 -14.77 -11.57 6.17
C TRP A 66 -14.00 -10.60 5.26
N GLN A 67 -12.76 -10.92 4.92
CA GLN A 67 -12.13 -10.31 3.74
C GLN A 67 -12.74 -10.96 2.48
N PRO A 68 -13.19 -10.18 1.48
CA PRO A 68 -13.61 -10.73 0.20
C PRO A 68 -12.50 -11.60 -0.38
N ALA A 69 -12.82 -12.80 -0.88
CA ALA A 69 -11.80 -13.72 -1.43
C ALA A 69 -10.93 -13.07 -2.52
N LEU A 70 -11.49 -12.12 -3.26
CA LEU A 70 -10.77 -11.33 -4.26
C LEU A 70 -9.66 -10.46 -3.67
N GLU A 71 -9.87 -9.87 -2.48
CA GLU A 71 -8.90 -9.00 -1.83
C GLU A 71 -7.68 -9.80 -1.37
N ILE A 72 -7.88 -11.01 -0.82
CA ILE A 72 -6.79 -11.88 -0.37
C ILE A 72 -5.92 -12.29 -1.57
N ILE A 73 -6.53 -12.62 -2.70
CA ILE A 73 -5.81 -12.98 -3.92
C ILE A 73 -4.98 -11.78 -4.41
N GLN A 74 -5.57 -10.58 -4.44
CA GLN A 74 -4.86 -9.36 -4.84
C GLN A 74 -3.66 -9.06 -3.92
N GLN A 75 -3.86 -9.15 -2.60
CA GLN A 75 -2.78 -8.99 -1.62
C GLN A 75 -1.66 -10.01 -1.85
N THR A 76 -2.01 -11.26 -2.16
CA THR A 76 -1.03 -12.31 -2.47
C THR A 76 -0.25 -11.99 -3.75
N GLU A 77 -0.91 -11.50 -4.81
CA GLU A 77 -0.23 -11.09 -6.04
C GLU A 77 0.72 -9.91 -5.83
N ASP A 78 0.32 -8.94 -5.01
CA ASP A 78 1.17 -7.79 -4.66
C ASP A 78 2.33 -8.23 -3.77
N ASP A 79 2.12 -9.15 -2.83
CA ASP A 79 3.16 -9.74 -1.98
C ASP A 79 4.22 -10.47 -2.80
N ILE A 80 3.82 -11.27 -3.79
CA ILE A 80 4.73 -11.94 -4.74
C ILE A 80 5.49 -10.88 -5.57
N ARG A 81 4.80 -9.85 -6.06
CA ARG A 81 5.42 -8.79 -6.88
C ARG A 81 6.46 -7.99 -6.11
N ASP A 82 6.19 -7.67 -4.85
CA ASP A 82 7.04 -6.86 -4.00
C ASP A 82 8.20 -7.65 -3.40
N TYR A 83 8.15 -8.98 -3.43
CA TYR A 83 9.13 -9.86 -2.81
C TYR A 83 10.60 -9.59 -3.21
N PRO A 84 10.95 -9.45 -4.51
CA PRO A 84 12.32 -9.09 -4.90
C PRO A 84 12.79 -7.77 -4.26
N TYR A 85 11.90 -6.77 -4.20
CA TYR A 85 12.21 -5.49 -3.57
C TYR A 85 12.39 -5.63 -2.05
N MET A 86 11.57 -6.47 -1.39
CA MET A 86 11.70 -6.74 0.04
C MET A 86 13.07 -7.33 0.38
N GLN A 87 13.58 -8.27 -0.41
CA GLN A 87 14.92 -8.85 -0.21
C GLN A 87 16.03 -7.79 -0.32
N ILE A 88 15.99 -6.96 -1.37
CA ILE A 88 16.95 -5.87 -1.58
C ILE A 88 16.90 -4.88 -0.40
N GLU A 89 15.71 -4.56 0.08
CA GLU A 89 15.51 -3.63 1.18
C GLU A 89 16.04 -4.17 2.51
N VAL A 90 15.85 -5.47 2.78
CA VAL A 90 16.44 -6.14 3.95
C VAL A 90 17.95 -6.01 3.93
N ILE A 91 18.60 -6.30 2.81
CA ILE A 91 20.06 -6.18 2.65
C ILE A 91 20.50 -4.73 2.87
N ARG A 92 19.79 -3.76 2.28
CA ARG A 92 20.09 -2.33 2.41
C ARG A 92 20.00 -1.85 3.86
N ILE A 93 18.96 -2.26 4.58
CA ILE A 93 18.77 -1.88 5.99
C ILE A 93 19.82 -2.56 6.88
N GLN A 94 20.10 -3.85 6.66
CA GLN A 94 21.13 -4.58 7.42
C GLN A 94 22.51 -3.95 7.25
N ARG A 95 22.87 -3.54 6.02
CA ARG A 95 24.12 -2.82 5.75
C ARG A 95 24.18 -1.50 6.51
N TYR A 96 23.13 -0.69 6.43
CA TYR A 96 23.06 0.57 7.17
C TYR A 96 23.24 0.37 8.69
N LEU A 97 22.58 -0.63 9.26
CA LEU A 97 22.65 -0.89 10.70
C LEU A 97 24.04 -1.39 11.13
N ARG A 98 24.74 -2.15 10.28
CA ARG A 98 26.12 -2.58 10.50
C ARG A 98 27.07 -1.37 10.49
N ASP A 99 27.04 -0.58 9.43
CA ASP A 99 27.92 0.59 9.25
C ASP A 99 27.71 1.64 10.37
N ALA A 100 26.46 1.82 10.81
CA ALA A 100 26.10 2.71 11.92
C ALA A 100 26.64 2.23 13.29
N GLY A 101 26.96 0.94 13.43
CA GLY A 101 27.61 0.38 14.62
C GLY A 101 29.12 0.64 14.66
N GLU A 102 29.78 0.72 13.50
CA GLU A 102 31.23 0.90 13.38
C GLU A 102 31.66 2.39 13.51
N GLY A 103 30.80 3.34 13.16
CA GLY A 103 31.09 4.78 13.20
C GLY A 103 31.03 5.48 14.57
N MET A 104 30.84 4.74 15.67
CA MET A 104 30.73 5.28 17.04
C MET A 104 32.04 5.17 17.86
N VAL A 105 33.19 4.99 17.21
CA VAL A 105 34.46 5.20 17.90
C VAL A 105 34.66 6.70 18.01
N ALA A 106 34.38 7.24 19.20
CA ALA A 106 34.66 8.64 19.53
C ALA A 106 36.09 8.98 19.11
N GLN A 107 36.25 10.08 18.39
CA GLN A 107 37.55 10.56 17.94
C GLN A 107 38.32 11.06 19.18
N TYR A 108 38.94 10.14 19.93
CA TYR A 108 39.79 10.43 21.08
C TYR A 108 41.13 10.99 20.57
N GLY A 109 41.10 12.23 20.06
CA GLY A 109 42.29 13.00 19.70
C GLY A 109 42.38 14.27 20.52
N LEU A 110 43.57 14.84 20.63
CA LEU A 110 43.83 16.14 21.29
C LEU A 110 42.96 17.29 20.72
N GLU A 111 42.46 17.14 19.49
CA GLU A 111 41.47 18.00 18.81
C GLU A 111 40.09 18.03 19.50
N ALA A 112 39.72 16.99 20.28
CA ALA A 112 38.47 16.91 21.02
C ALA A 112 38.50 17.64 22.37
N ALA A 113 39.69 18.03 22.84
CA ALA A 113 39.88 18.72 24.12
C ALA A 113 39.64 20.24 24.04
N MET A 114 39.50 20.80 22.84
CA MET A 114 39.24 22.24 22.68
C MET A 114 37.72 22.50 22.75
N PRO A 115 37.21 23.26 23.75
CA PRO A 115 35.79 23.53 23.87
C PRO A 115 35.32 24.44 22.72
N LYS A 116 34.72 23.85 21.69
CA LYS A 116 34.02 24.59 20.62
C LYS A 116 32.70 25.13 21.19
N GLY A 117 32.38 26.38 20.89
CA GLY A 117 31.29 27.15 21.49
C GLY A 117 29.98 26.39 21.66
N LYS A 118 29.39 26.48 22.86
CA LYS A 118 28.15 25.82 23.27
C LYS A 118 26.94 26.38 22.51
N GLY A 119 26.70 25.89 21.30
CA GLY A 119 25.39 25.89 20.66
C GLY A 119 24.62 24.61 21.04
N LEU A 120 23.30 24.67 21.15
CA LEU A 120 22.41 23.57 21.55
C LEU A 120 22.73 22.25 20.80
N ASN A 121 23.51 21.37 21.42
CA ASN A 121 23.91 20.07 20.86
C ASN A 121 23.10 18.89 21.44
N GLY A 122 22.04 19.17 22.21
CA GLY A 122 21.18 18.16 22.81
C GLY A 122 20.08 17.73 21.85
N ASP A 123 20.38 16.80 20.94
CA ASP A 123 19.44 15.75 20.47
C ASP A 123 19.94 14.94 19.27
N LYS A 124 21.12 15.24 18.71
CA LYS A 124 21.64 14.50 17.54
C LYS A 124 21.79 13.00 17.80
N THR A 125 22.15 12.62 19.03
CA THR A 125 22.24 11.22 19.47
C THR A 125 20.86 10.58 19.63
N HIS A 126 19.90 11.28 20.24
CA HIS A 126 18.53 10.79 20.41
C HIS A 126 17.82 10.58 19.06
N ALA A 127 17.94 11.55 18.15
CA ALA A 127 17.39 11.46 16.80
C ALA A 127 17.95 10.26 16.01
N GLU A 128 19.24 9.94 16.18
CA GLU A 128 19.86 8.79 15.53
C GLU A 128 19.39 7.45 16.14
N VAL A 129 19.20 7.39 17.47
CA VAL A 129 18.61 6.21 18.13
C VAL A 129 17.21 5.94 17.59
N VAL A 130 16.34 6.97 17.54
CA VAL A 130 14.98 6.84 16.98
C VAL A 130 15.01 6.42 15.51
N ARG A 131 15.96 6.95 14.72
CA ARG A 131 16.13 6.58 13.31
C ARG A 131 16.50 5.09 13.15
N ARG A 132 17.41 4.60 13.99
CA ARG A 132 17.83 3.19 14.01
C ARG A 132 16.69 2.27 14.43
N GLU A 133 15.96 2.64 15.47
CA GLU A 133 14.81 1.87 15.96
C GLU A 133 13.74 1.72 14.86
N ARG A 134 13.39 2.80 14.15
CA ARG A 134 12.46 2.73 13.02
C ARG A 134 12.94 1.78 11.92
N LYS A 135 14.23 1.79 11.60
CA LYS A 135 14.82 0.88 10.60
C LYS A 135 14.81 -0.57 11.09
N TRP A 136 15.07 -0.79 12.38
CA TRP A 136 15.02 -2.12 12.98
C TRP A 136 13.60 -2.69 12.96
N ASN A 137 12.60 -1.90 13.34
CA ASN A 137 11.18 -2.28 13.24
C ASN A 137 10.76 -2.59 11.80
N ARG A 138 11.19 -1.77 10.84
CA ARG A 138 10.96 -2.05 9.41
C ARG A 138 11.62 -3.34 8.96
N LEU A 139 12.86 -3.61 9.38
CA LEU A 139 13.59 -4.85 9.07
C LEU A 139 12.82 -6.07 9.60
N GLN A 140 12.38 -6.04 10.86
CA GLN A 140 11.62 -7.13 11.46
C GLN A 140 10.31 -7.42 10.71
N ASN A 141 9.59 -6.36 10.31
CA ASN A 141 8.34 -6.52 9.56
C ASN A 141 8.58 -7.13 8.16
N LEU A 142 9.64 -6.70 7.47
CA LEU A 142 10.02 -7.27 6.17
C LEU A 142 10.43 -8.74 6.31
N GLN A 143 11.23 -9.07 7.32
CA GLN A 143 11.66 -10.46 7.58
C GLN A 143 10.46 -11.37 7.85
N LYS A 144 9.52 -10.94 8.71
CA LYS A 144 8.29 -11.69 8.98
C LYS A 144 7.45 -11.91 7.72
N LYS A 145 7.33 -10.88 6.87
CA LYS A 145 6.57 -10.97 5.62
C LYS A 145 7.24 -11.94 4.62
N ILE A 146 8.56 -11.87 4.47
CA ILE A 146 9.33 -12.80 3.65
C ILE A 146 9.18 -14.23 4.16
N GLU A 147 9.28 -14.43 5.48
CA GLU A 147 9.14 -15.75 6.10
C GLU A 147 7.75 -16.35 5.85
N ARG A 148 6.68 -15.56 6.03
CA ARG A 148 5.30 -15.96 5.70
C ARG A 148 5.17 -16.42 4.24
N ILE A 149 5.75 -15.65 3.30
CA ILE A 149 5.71 -16.00 1.88
C ILE A 149 6.48 -17.31 1.62
N ASN A 150 7.69 -17.45 2.15
CA ASN A 150 8.50 -18.66 1.96
C ASN A 150 7.80 -19.92 2.47
N ARG A 151 7.19 -19.86 3.67
CA ARG A 151 6.42 -20.98 4.20
C ARG A 151 5.21 -21.33 3.32
N ALA A 152 4.53 -20.32 2.77
CA ALA A 152 3.42 -20.55 1.86
C ALA A 152 3.87 -21.23 0.56
N VAL A 153 5.09 -20.95 0.08
CA VAL A 153 5.69 -21.66 -1.08
C VAL A 153 5.97 -23.12 -0.74
N ASP A 154 6.51 -23.40 0.45
CA ASP A 154 6.83 -24.77 0.90
C ASP A 154 5.60 -25.69 1.00
N LEU A 155 4.40 -25.11 1.14
CA LEU A 155 3.13 -25.84 1.18
C LEU A 155 2.60 -26.23 -0.21
N ILE A 156 3.17 -25.69 -1.30
CA ILE A 156 2.77 -26.02 -2.66
C ILE A 156 3.35 -27.39 -3.05
N VAL A 157 2.46 -28.37 -3.22
CA VAL A 157 2.84 -29.76 -3.54
C VAL A 157 3.17 -29.96 -5.02
N ASP A 158 2.52 -29.22 -5.92
CA ASP A 158 2.73 -29.38 -7.36
C ASP A 158 4.03 -28.69 -7.81
N GLU A 159 4.93 -29.46 -8.42
CA GLU A 159 6.26 -29.00 -8.81
C GLU A 159 6.21 -27.88 -9.85
N GLN A 160 5.27 -27.95 -10.80
CA GLN A 160 5.15 -26.93 -11.84
C GLN A 160 4.69 -25.58 -11.26
N GLU A 161 3.68 -25.62 -10.40
CA GLU A 161 3.21 -24.43 -9.69
C GLU A 161 4.29 -23.84 -8.79
N ARG A 162 5.00 -24.70 -8.03
CA ARG A 162 6.10 -24.29 -7.16
C ARG A 162 7.20 -23.59 -7.96
N LEU A 163 7.66 -24.17 -9.07
CA LEU A 163 8.69 -23.58 -9.93
C LEU A 163 8.26 -22.22 -10.49
N ILE A 164 6.99 -22.07 -10.90
CA ILE A 164 6.47 -20.77 -11.36
C ILE A 164 6.54 -19.74 -10.23
N VAL A 165 6.14 -20.10 -9.02
CA VAL A 165 6.15 -19.18 -7.89
C VAL A 165 7.57 -18.80 -7.50
N GLU A 166 8.48 -19.76 -7.37
CA GLU A 166 9.90 -19.49 -7.10
C GLU A 166 10.50 -18.53 -8.13
N ALA A 167 10.28 -18.77 -9.42
CA ALA A 167 10.76 -17.87 -10.47
C ALA A 167 10.12 -16.47 -10.41
N LEU A 168 8.84 -16.36 -10.01
CA LEU A 168 8.19 -15.06 -9.80
C LEU A 168 8.80 -14.31 -8.61
N LEU A 169 9.16 -15.02 -7.52
CA LEU A 169 9.81 -14.46 -6.35
C LEU A 169 11.26 -14.02 -6.63
N ASP A 170 11.94 -14.70 -7.56
CA ASP A 170 13.24 -14.28 -8.08
C ASP A 170 13.15 -13.04 -8.99
N GLY A 171 11.93 -12.67 -9.40
CA GLY A 171 11.66 -11.50 -10.24
C GLY A 171 11.73 -11.78 -11.75
N ASP A 172 11.66 -13.05 -12.16
CA ASP A 172 11.68 -13.41 -13.57
C ASP A 172 10.40 -12.96 -14.29
N LYS A 173 10.57 -12.63 -15.58
CA LYS A 173 9.43 -12.25 -16.44
C LYS A 173 8.60 -13.48 -16.79
N ASN A 174 7.28 -13.37 -16.70
CA ASN A 174 6.33 -14.42 -17.11
C ASN A 174 6.66 -15.08 -18.47
N THR A 175 7.14 -14.30 -19.45
CA THR A 175 7.50 -14.80 -20.78
C THR A 175 8.75 -15.69 -20.78
N VAL A 176 9.69 -15.44 -19.88
CA VAL A 176 10.89 -16.27 -19.69
C VAL A 176 10.49 -17.55 -18.98
N ILE A 177 9.72 -17.45 -17.89
CA ILE A 177 9.22 -18.60 -17.13
C ILE A 177 8.44 -19.57 -18.03
N ALA A 178 7.50 -19.05 -18.82
CA ALA A 178 6.71 -19.88 -19.74
C ALA A 178 7.58 -20.60 -20.79
N LYS A 179 8.66 -19.97 -21.26
CA LYS A 179 9.61 -20.59 -22.20
C LYS A 179 10.45 -21.67 -21.54
N VAL A 180 10.94 -21.44 -20.32
CA VAL A 180 11.73 -22.41 -19.54
C VAL A 180 10.88 -23.66 -19.24
N LEU A 181 9.60 -23.47 -18.91
CA LEU A 181 8.66 -24.56 -18.69
C LEU A 181 8.17 -25.25 -19.98
N GLY A 182 8.42 -24.66 -21.15
CA GLY A 182 7.96 -25.20 -22.43
C GLY A 182 6.44 -25.20 -22.60
N VAL A 183 5.71 -24.30 -21.93
CA VAL A 183 4.24 -24.25 -21.96
C VAL A 183 3.71 -23.09 -22.80
N SER A 184 2.48 -23.24 -23.31
CA SER A 184 1.80 -22.14 -24.00
C SER A 184 1.49 -20.99 -23.03
N ARG A 185 1.33 -19.76 -23.55
CA ARG A 185 0.98 -18.59 -22.75
C ARG A 185 -0.30 -18.81 -21.95
N GLN A 186 -1.33 -19.39 -22.56
CA GLN A 186 -2.59 -19.66 -21.89
C GLN A 186 -2.39 -20.62 -20.72
N ARG A 187 -1.70 -21.75 -20.96
CA ARG A 187 -1.43 -22.75 -19.93
C ARG A 187 -0.62 -22.18 -18.77
N TYR A 188 0.36 -21.31 -19.07
CA TYR A 188 1.11 -20.60 -18.04
C TYR A 188 0.21 -19.79 -17.10
N TYR A 189 -0.74 -19.01 -17.63
CA TYR A 189 -1.63 -18.21 -16.79
C TYR A 189 -2.63 -19.06 -15.99
N GLU A 190 -3.03 -20.23 -16.50
CA GLU A 190 -3.83 -21.21 -15.74
C GLU A 190 -3.06 -21.74 -14.54
N ILE A 191 -1.82 -22.20 -14.74
CA ILE A 191 -0.98 -22.72 -13.66
C ILE A 191 -0.64 -21.61 -12.67
N LYS A 192 -0.25 -20.42 -13.16
CA LYS A 192 0.01 -19.26 -12.30
C LYS A 192 -1.20 -18.92 -11.42
N ARG A 193 -2.40 -18.88 -11.99
CA ARG A 193 -3.62 -18.59 -11.22
C ARG A 193 -3.86 -19.65 -10.15
N SER A 194 -3.67 -20.93 -10.48
CA SER A 194 -3.77 -22.04 -9.52
C SER A 194 -2.76 -21.88 -8.38
N ALA A 195 -1.51 -21.56 -8.69
CA ALA A 195 -0.44 -21.37 -7.72
C ALA A 195 -0.73 -20.19 -6.77
N VAL A 196 -1.14 -19.02 -7.32
CA VAL A 196 -1.51 -17.84 -6.51
C VAL A 196 -2.69 -18.14 -5.58
N LEU A 197 -3.69 -18.89 -6.05
CA LEU A 197 -4.82 -19.30 -5.22
C LEU A 197 -4.39 -20.19 -4.05
N LYS A 198 -3.49 -21.15 -4.29
CA LYS A 198 -2.94 -22.02 -3.23
C LYS A 198 -2.12 -21.22 -2.22
N MET A 199 -1.31 -20.27 -2.68
CA MET A 199 -0.60 -19.34 -1.79
C MET A 199 -1.56 -18.51 -0.95
N ALA A 200 -2.61 -17.96 -1.55
CA ALA A 200 -3.62 -17.16 -0.84
C ALA A 200 -4.32 -17.95 0.27
N ILE A 201 -4.60 -19.23 0.03
CA ILE A 201 -5.16 -20.14 1.05
C ILE A 201 -4.13 -20.40 2.15
N ALA A 202 -2.91 -20.79 1.77
CA ALA A 202 -1.82 -21.07 2.72
C ALA A 202 -1.51 -19.87 3.63
N MET A 203 -1.55 -18.65 3.09
CA MET A 203 -1.29 -17.43 3.86
C MET A 203 -2.45 -17.05 4.79
N ARG A 204 -3.68 -17.53 4.55
CA ARG A 204 -4.85 -17.26 5.40
C ARG A 204 -4.88 -18.16 6.65
N ASP A 205 -4.38 -19.38 6.52
CA ASP A 205 -4.48 -20.39 7.56
C ASP A 205 -3.36 -20.28 8.63
N GLU A 206 -2.47 -19.27 8.53
CA GLU A 206 -1.49 -18.84 9.55
C GLU A 206 -1.99 -17.66 10.40
#